data_AF-A0A6S7K7L7-F1
#
_entry.id   AF-A0A6S7K7L7-F1
#
_cell.length_a   1.000
_cell.length_b   1.000
_cell.length_c   1.000
_cell.angle_alpha   90.00
_cell.angle_beta   90.00
_cell.angle_gamma   90.00
#
_symmetry.space_group_name_H-M   'P 1'
#
loop_
_entity.id
_entity.type
_entity.pdbx_description
1 polymer ?
#
loop_
_entity_poly.entity_id
_entity_poly.type
_entity_poly.pdbx_seq_one_letter_code
_entity_poly.pdbx_strand_id
1 'polypeptide(L)'
;NVATMADASVNVNPQGPNIIQKIVDTGYSSFFVAWSEHTENSKRITINLGADYNIAMIFIINKINSLDQLVDFEIRVGMTDIFTESTLCVPGSQDMTGILLKSFYCTPDRIPGNHVFLDQGPGKRFGISEVGVYEETKRK
;
A
#
# COMPACT_ATOMS: atom_id res chain seq x y z
N ASN A 1 21.74 -12.54 -18.81
CA ASN A 1 20.58 -11.67 -19.06
C ASN A 1 19.78 -11.49 -17.79
N VAL A 2 20.05 -10.42 -17.04
CA VAL A 2 19.23 -10.06 -15.87
C VAL A 2 18.06 -9.27 -16.42
N ALA A 3 16.87 -9.87 -16.45
CA ALA A 3 15.65 -9.14 -16.78
C ALA A 3 15.46 -8.07 -15.69
N THR A 4 15.59 -6.79 -16.07
CA THR A 4 15.25 -5.66 -15.21
C THR A 4 13.75 -5.67 -14.97
N MET A 5 13.34 -6.13 -13.78
CA MET A 5 11.96 -6.06 -13.30
C MET A 5 11.59 -4.59 -13.07
N ALA A 6 10.54 -4.13 -13.75
CA ALA A 6 10.08 -2.75 -13.72
C ALA A 6 9.19 -2.48 -12.50
N ASP A 7 9.36 -1.32 -11.86
CA ASP A 7 8.47 -0.84 -10.82
C ASP A 7 7.08 -0.52 -11.41
N ALA A 8 6.02 -0.82 -10.67
CA ALA A 8 4.67 -0.48 -11.06
C ALA A 8 4.19 0.77 -10.32
N SER A 9 3.67 1.74 -11.07
CA SER A 9 3.05 2.95 -10.51
C SER A 9 1.55 2.93 -10.79
N VAL A 10 0.75 3.07 -9.73
CA VAL A 10 -0.71 3.22 -9.80
C VAL A 10 -1.05 4.63 -9.38
N ASN A 11 -1.67 5.40 -10.28
CA ASN A 11 -2.25 6.69 -9.95
C ASN A 11 -3.71 6.49 -9.55
N VAL A 12 -4.13 7.04 -8.41
CA VAL A 12 -5.57 7.12 -8.12
C VAL A 12 -6.20 8.14 -9.08
N ASN A 13 -7.32 7.79 -9.72
CA ASN A 13 -8.07 8.75 -10.53
C ASN A 13 -8.79 9.72 -9.57
N PRO A 14 -8.53 11.04 -9.63
CA PRO A 14 -9.09 12.03 -8.70
C PRO A 14 -10.59 12.34 -8.93
N GLN A 15 -11.29 11.60 -9.80
CA GLN A 15 -12.73 11.75 -10.00
C GLN A 15 -13.55 11.17 -8.84
N GLY A 16 -13.50 11.84 -7.69
CA GLY A 16 -14.47 11.74 -6.59
C GLY A 16 -14.53 10.40 -5.85
N PRO A 17 -15.12 10.39 -4.63
CA PRO A 17 -15.28 9.17 -3.88
C PRO A 17 -16.34 8.31 -4.57
N ASN A 18 -15.93 7.25 -5.26
CA ASN A 18 -16.76 6.06 -5.43
C ASN A 18 -16.26 5.06 -4.37
N ILE A 19 -16.60 5.29 -3.10
CA ILE A 19 -17.65 4.52 -2.39
C ILE A 19 -17.42 3.01 -2.55
N ILE A 20 -16.32 2.48 -2.02
CA ILE A 20 -16.45 1.25 -1.22
C ILE A 20 -16.73 1.73 0.19
N GLN A 21 -18.03 1.91 0.38
CA GLN A 21 -18.78 2.21 1.57
C GLN A 21 -18.08 1.75 2.85
N LYS A 22 -17.53 2.72 3.60
CA LYS A 22 -17.54 2.73 5.06
C LYS A 22 -17.13 1.37 5.64
N ILE A 23 -15.84 1.00 5.54
CA ILE A 23 -15.29 -0.09 6.35
C ILE A 23 -15.33 0.38 7.82
N VAL A 24 -16.50 0.16 8.42
CA VAL A 24 -16.80 -0.10 9.82
C VAL A 24 -16.15 0.86 10.82
N ASP A 25 -16.93 1.80 11.39
CA ASP A 25 -16.77 2.45 12.72
C ASP A 25 -15.37 2.55 13.37
N THR A 26 -14.32 2.83 12.59
CA THR A 26 -12.93 2.88 13.08
C THR A 26 -12.41 4.31 13.29
N GLY A 27 -13.15 5.33 12.82
CA GLY A 27 -12.78 6.75 12.97
C GLY A 27 -11.83 7.30 11.91
N TYR A 28 -11.65 6.61 10.78
CA TYR A 28 -10.81 7.06 9.64
C TYR A 28 -11.67 7.60 8.48
N SER A 29 -11.21 8.65 7.77
CA SER A 29 -12.04 9.45 6.85
C SER A 29 -11.78 9.26 5.35
N SER A 30 -10.66 8.65 4.97
CA SER A 30 -10.21 8.61 3.57
C SER A 30 -9.83 7.17 3.18
N PHE A 31 -10.25 6.74 1.99
CA PHE A 31 -10.05 5.39 1.46
C PHE A 31 -9.62 5.49 -0.01
N PHE A 32 -8.46 4.93 -0.34
CA PHE A 32 -7.91 4.87 -1.70
C PHE A 32 -7.77 3.42 -2.10
N VAL A 33 -8.11 3.06 -3.33
CA VAL A 33 -7.93 1.70 -3.85
C VAL A 33 -6.91 1.69 -4.97
N ALA A 34 -5.85 0.91 -4.79
CA ALA A 34 -4.95 0.53 -5.86
C ALA A 34 -5.18 -0.94 -6.22
N TRP A 35 -5.53 -1.19 -7.48
CA TRP A 35 -5.67 -2.54 -8.05
C TRP A 35 -4.42 -2.87 -8.85
N SER A 36 -3.89 -4.08 -8.70
CA SER A 36 -2.77 -4.55 -9.51
C SER A 36 -3.13 -5.82 -10.27
N GLU A 37 -3.92 -5.73 -11.34
CA GLU A 37 -4.17 -6.88 -12.23
C GLU A 37 -2.94 -7.27 -13.08
N HIS A 38 -1.84 -6.49 -13.06
CA HIS A 38 -0.71 -6.67 -13.99
C HIS A 38 0.71 -6.53 -13.39
N THR A 39 0.89 -6.60 -12.06
CA THR A 39 2.23 -6.42 -11.44
C THR A 39 2.97 -7.72 -11.16
N GLU A 40 2.67 -8.80 -11.90
CA GLU A 40 3.22 -10.14 -11.65
C GLU A 40 4.76 -10.23 -11.70
N ASN A 41 5.45 -9.15 -12.13
CA ASN A 41 6.91 -9.07 -12.19
C ASN A 41 7.48 -7.76 -11.63
N SER A 42 6.72 -6.97 -10.87
CA SER A 42 7.24 -5.73 -10.27
C SER A 42 7.83 -6.00 -8.90
N LYS A 43 9.04 -5.52 -8.64
CA LYS A 43 9.69 -5.58 -7.31
C LYS A 43 9.06 -4.63 -6.29
N ARG A 44 8.35 -3.62 -6.81
CA ARG A 44 7.74 -2.53 -6.05
C ARG A 44 6.44 -2.08 -6.68
N ILE A 45 5.48 -1.76 -5.83
CA ILE A 45 4.26 -1.03 -6.17
C ILE A 45 4.35 0.35 -5.52
N THR A 46 4.12 1.39 -6.31
CA THR A 46 3.99 2.78 -5.86
C THR A 46 2.56 3.24 -6.10
N ILE A 47 1.90 3.74 -5.06
CA ILE A 47 0.56 4.30 -5.12
C ILE A 47 0.69 5.81 -4.92
N ASN A 48 0.36 6.59 -5.95
CA ASN A 48 0.26 8.05 -5.85
C ASN A 48 -1.17 8.42 -5.46
N LEU A 49 -1.33 9.10 -4.32
CA LEU A 49 -2.61 9.50 -3.72
C LEU A 49 -3.17 10.81 -4.31
N GLY A 50 -2.38 11.54 -5.11
CA GLY A 50 -2.79 12.78 -5.78
C GLY A 50 -2.94 14.01 -4.88
N ALA A 51 -2.80 13.85 -3.57
CA ALA A 51 -2.76 14.93 -2.58
C ALA A 51 -1.98 14.48 -1.33
N ASP A 52 -1.64 15.42 -0.47
CA ASP A 52 -0.90 15.17 0.76
C ASP A 52 -1.86 14.78 1.89
N TYR A 53 -1.52 13.70 2.61
CA TYR A 53 -2.31 13.16 3.71
C TYR A 53 -1.44 12.82 4.93
N ASN A 54 -2.08 12.63 6.09
CA ASN A 54 -1.43 12.04 7.27
C ASN A 54 -1.78 10.56 7.38
N ILE A 55 -0.98 9.69 6.75
CA ILE A 55 -1.28 8.27 6.65
C ILE A 55 -1.09 7.57 7.99
N ALA A 56 -2.11 6.84 8.42
CA ALA A 56 -2.16 6.17 9.72
C ALA A 56 -2.28 4.65 9.60
N MET A 57 -2.93 4.16 8.56
CA MET A 57 -3.13 2.73 8.35
C MET A 57 -3.17 2.40 6.87
N ILE A 58 -2.60 1.24 6.52
CA ILE A 58 -2.66 0.64 5.19
C ILE A 58 -3.29 -0.74 5.34
N PHE A 59 -4.33 -1.04 4.59
CA PHE A 59 -4.88 -2.39 4.50
C PHE A 59 -4.49 -3.01 3.17
N ILE A 60 -4.23 -4.31 3.17
CA ILE A 60 -3.89 -5.08 1.98
C ILE A 60 -4.79 -6.30 1.91
N ILE A 61 -5.31 -6.57 0.71
CA ILE A 61 -6.02 -7.79 0.34
C ILE A 61 -5.14 -8.56 -0.64
N ASN A 62 -4.75 -9.76 -0.22
CA ASN A 62 -3.95 -10.71 -0.98
C ASN A 62 -4.82 -11.37 -2.07
N LYS A 63 -4.21 -11.82 -3.16
CA LYS A 63 -4.91 -12.50 -4.25
C LYS A 63 -5.22 -13.92 -3.79
N ILE A 64 -6.51 -14.28 -3.81
CA ILE A 64 -7.00 -15.54 -3.23
C ILE A 64 -6.32 -16.81 -3.77
N ASN A 65 -5.83 -16.79 -5.01
CA ASN A 65 -5.13 -17.90 -5.65
C ASN A 65 -3.59 -17.87 -5.50
N SER A 66 -3.05 -16.91 -4.75
CA SER A 66 -1.61 -16.64 -4.61
C SER A 66 -1.23 -16.20 -3.19
N LEU A 67 -1.90 -16.71 -2.16
CA LEU A 67 -1.73 -16.23 -0.78
C LEU A 67 -0.30 -16.31 -0.24
N ASP A 68 0.55 -17.16 -0.81
CA ASP A 68 1.93 -17.37 -0.37
C ASP A 68 2.95 -16.46 -1.10
N GLN A 69 2.50 -15.54 -1.95
CA GLN A 69 3.40 -14.69 -2.75
C GLN A 69 3.77 -13.38 -2.07
N LEU A 70 2.95 -12.87 -1.14
CA LEU A 70 3.17 -11.59 -0.47
C LEU A 70 3.92 -11.78 0.86
N VAL A 71 5.24 -11.91 0.75
CA VAL A 71 6.17 -12.20 1.85
C VAL A 71 7.42 -11.33 1.79
N ASP A 72 8.01 -11.10 2.96
CA ASP A 72 9.14 -10.22 3.19
C ASP A 72 9.04 -8.86 2.47
N PHE A 73 7.94 -8.14 2.70
CA PHE A 73 7.73 -6.83 2.07
C PHE A 73 7.84 -5.69 3.06
N GLU A 74 8.29 -4.53 2.59
CA GLU A 74 8.25 -3.28 3.34
C GLU A 74 7.04 -2.45 2.90
N ILE A 75 6.48 -1.70 3.86
CA ILE A 75 5.45 -0.70 3.63
C ILE A 75 6.03 0.65 4.00
N ARG A 76 6.06 1.59 3.04
CA ARG A 76 6.59 2.94 3.26
C ARG A 76 5.65 4.02 2.77
N VAL A 77 5.80 5.21 3.34
CA VAL A 77 5.02 6.41 3.02
C VAL A 77 5.99 7.57 2.79
N GLY A 78 5.80 8.33 1.71
CA GLY A 78 6.66 9.46 1.35
C GLY A 78 5.91 10.63 0.74
N MET A 79 6.55 11.80 0.78
CA MET A 79 6.07 13.04 0.15
C MET A 79 6.48 13.16 -1.33
N THR A 80 7.38 12.29 -1.78
CA THR A 80 7.95 12.23 -3.13
C THR A 80 7.77 10.83 -3.68
N ASP A 81 7.96 10.65 -4.99
CA ASP A 81 7.99 9.36 -5.67
C ASP A 81 9.31 8.59 -5.45
N ILE A 82 10.18 9.08 -4.57
CA ILE A 82 11.50 8.52 -4.28
C ILE A 82 11.41 7.58 -3.07
N PHE A 83 11.43 6.27 -3.33
CA PHE A 83 11.35 5.23 -2.29
C PHE A 83 12.38 5.40 -1.16
N THR A 84 13.63 5.74 -1.48
CA THR A 84 14.70 5.84 -0.47
C THR A 84 14.53 7.03 0.48
N GLU A 85 13.69 8.01 0.13
CA GLU A 85 13.34 9.16 0.97
C GLU A 85 12.08 8.90 1.82
N SER A 86 11.37 7.80 1.55
CA SER A 86 10.13 7.46 2.25
C SER A 86 10.39 6.83 3.63
N THR A 87 9.44 7.05 4.54
CA THR A 87 9.46 6.55 5.92
C THR A 87 8.80 5.18 6.00
N LEU A 88 9.37 4.25 6.77
CA LEU A 88 8.72 2.98 7.08
C LEU A 88 7.40 3.23 7.83
N CYS A 89 6.29 2.74 7.26
CA CYS A 89 5.00 2.72 7.96
C CYS A 89 5.05 1.70 9.09
N VAL A 90 5.43 0.45 8.78
CA VAL A 90 5.60 -0.59 9.79
C VAL A 90 7.07 -0.98 9.89
N PRO A 91 7.68 -0.98 11.09
CA PRO A 91 9.05 -1.46 11.26
C PRO A 91 9.20 -2.93 10.84
N GLY A 92 10.27 -3.21 10.10
CA GLY A 92 10.63 -4.56 9.69
C GLY A 92 9.86 -5.10 8.49
N SER A 93 10.24 -6.31 8.09
CA SER A 93 9.66 -7.01 6.96
C SER A 93 8.30 -7.62 7.31
N GLN A 94 7.34 -7.52 6.40
CA GLN A 94 5.97 -7.99 6.58
C GLN A 94 5.72 -9.29 5.84
N ASP A 95 4.81 -10.10 6.37
CA ASP A 95 4.41 -11.40 5.82
C ASP A 95 2.88 -11.52 5.85
N MET A 96 2.31 -11.99 4.74
CA MET A 96 0.89 -12.27 4.54
C MET A 96 0.63 -13.70 4.01
N THR A 97 1.56 -14.63 4.18
CA THR A 97 1.40 -16.05 3.84
C THR A 97 0.13 -16.61 4.45
N GLY A 98 -0.75 -17.19 3.63
CA GLY A 98 -2.05 -17.73 4.06
C GLY A 98 -3.06 -16.69 4.58
N ILE A 99 -2.74 -15.40 4.53
CA ILE A 99 -3.60 -14.31 5.04
C ILE A 99 -4.22 -13.58 3.85
N LEU A 100 -5.56 -13.64 3.76
CA LEU A 100 -6.31 -12.94 2.72
C LEU A 100 -6.33 -11.42 2.91
N LEU A 101 -6.45 -10.95 4.15
CA LEU A 101 -6.58 -9.53 4.46
C LEU A 101 -5.83 -9.20 5.76
N LYS A 102 -5.08 -8.10 5.74
CA LYS A 102 -4.39 -7.59 6.93
C LYS A 102 -4.36 -6.06 6.92
N SER A 103 -4.50 -5.48 8.11
CA SER A 103 -4.29 -4.04 8.34
C SER A 103 -2.94 -3.80 9.01
N PHE A 104 -2.26 -2.76 8.56
CA PHE A 104 -0.94 -2.34 8.99
C PHE A 104 -1.04 -0.91 9.51
N TYR A 105 -0.83 -0.73 10.81
CA TYR A 105 -0.87 0.57 11.46
C TYR A 105 0.51 1.21 11.43
N CYS A 106 0.60 2.43 10.91
CA CYS A 106 1.88 3.11 10.81
C CYS A 106 2.41 3.50 12.20
N THR A 107 3.74 3.52 12.35
CA THR A 107 4.43 4.01 13.53
C THR A 107 5.51 5.00 13.08
N PRO A 108 5.38 6.32 13.37
CA PRO A 108 4.29 6.95 14.12
C PRO A 108 2.93 6.83 13.40
N ASP A 109 1.84 6.98 14.15
CA ASP A 109 0.44 6.83 13.69
C ASP A 109 -0.03 7.91 12.69
N ARG A 110 0.88 8.81 12.28
CA ARG A 110 0.66 9.87 11.31
C ARG A 110 1.95 10.13 10.53
N ILE A 111 2.08 9.50 9.37
CA ILE A 111 3.19 9.75 8.46
C ILE A 111 2.69 10.67 7.33
N PRO A 112 3.23 11.88 7.20
CA PRO A 112 2.94 12.74 6.07
C PRO A 112 3.35 12.06 4.75
N GLY A 113 2.44 11.98 3.79
CA GLY A 113 2.77 11.45 2.48
C GLY A 113 1.63 11.54 1.46
N ASN A 114 2.05 11.52 0.20
CA ASN A 114 1.22 11.42 -0.99
C ASN A 114 1.60 10.20 -1.85
N HIS A 115 2.62 9.45 -1.45
CA HIS A 115 3.03 8.18 -2.05
C HIS A 115 3.08 7.06 -1.01
N VAL A 116 2.52 5.91 -1.34
CA VAL A 116 2.66 4.66 -0.58
C VAL A 116 3.44 3.66 -1.40
N PHE A 117 4.41 3.01 -0.78
CA PHE A 117 5.26 2.00 -1.42
C PHE A 117 5.07 0.65 -0.75
N LEU A 118 4.92 -0.39 -1.57
CA LEU A 118 5.06 -1.79 -1.17
C LEU A 118 6.24 -2.36 -1.93
N ASP A 119 7.25 -2.88 -1.24
CA ASP A 119 8.49 -3.39 -1.86
C ASP A 119 8.83 -4.78 -1.31
N GLN A 120 8.97 -5.76 -2.20
CA GLN A 120 9.36 -7.14 -1.87
C GLN A 120 10.81 -7.45 -2.29
N GLY A 121 11.51 -6.46 -2.84
CA GLY A 121 12.78 -6.66 -3.51
C GLY A 121 12.67 -7.45 -4.82
N PRO A 122 13.81 -7.67 -5.49
CA PRO A 122 13.85 -8.31 -6.80
C PRO A 122 13.47 -9.80 -6.75
N GLY A 123 12.77 -10.27 -7.79
CA GLY A 123 12.52 -11.69 -8.05
C GLY A 123 11.29 -12.26 -7.36
N LYS A 124 10.56 -11.42 -6.60
CA LYS A 124 9.30 -11.77 -5.96
C LYS A 124 8.12 -11.24 -6.77
N ARG A 125 6.95 -11.87 -6.60
CA ARG A 125 5.70 -11.48 -7.27
C ARG A 125 4.75 -10.91 -6.23
N PHE A 126 4.11 -9.77 -6.54
CA PHE A 126 2.99 -9.29 -5.73
C PHE A 126 1.72 -10.05 -6.10
N GLY A 127 1.21 -10.83 -5.15
CA GLY A 127 -0.14 -11.37 -5.19
C GLY A 127 -1.12 -10.41 -4.52
N ILE A 128 -1.29 -9.19 -5.01
CA ILE A 128 -2.22 -8.23 -4.38
C ILE A 128 -3.47 -8.07 -5.22
N SER A 129 -4.63 -8.15 -4.56
CA SER A 129 -5.92 -7.78 -5.15
C SER A 129 -6.24 -6.32 -4.89
N GLU A 130 -6.03 -5.86 -3.65
CA GLU A 130 -6.41 -4.52 -3.24
C GLU A 130 -5.42 -3.97 -2.21
N VAL A 131 -5.08 -2.70 -2.34
CA VAL A 131 -4.46 -1.92 -1.27
C VAL A 131 -5.36 -0.74 -0.99
N GLY A 132 -5.55 -0.42 0.28
CA GLY A 132 -5.98 0.93 0.56
C GLY A 132 -5.41 1.55 1.80
N VAL A 133 -5.60 2.86 1.80
CA VAL A 133 -4.80 3.79 2.57
C VAL A 133 -5.76 4.67 3.37
N TYR A 134 -5.52 4.76 4.67
CA TYR A 134 -6.35 5.50 5.60
C TYR A 134 -5.56 6.63 6.24
N GLU A 135 -6.19 7.81 6.23
CA GLU A 135 -5.80 8.95 7.02
C GLU A 135 -6.55 8.95 8.34
N GLU A 136 -5.86 9.22 9.45
CA GLU A 136 -6.52 9.49 10.73
C GLU A 136 -7.20 10.86 10.70
N THR A 137 -8.53 10.88 10.80
CA THR A 137 -9.25 12.09 11.15
C THR A 137 -9.21 12.27 12.66
N LYS A 138 -8.69 13.41 13.11
CA LYS A 138 -8.60 13.85 14.51
C LYS A 138 -9.57 13.09 15.44
N ARG A 139 -9.06 12.16 16.26
CA ARG A 139 -9.75 11.79 17.50
C ARG A 139 -9.97 13.08 18.29
N LYS A 140 -11.24 13.47 18.46
CA LYS A 140 -11.65 14.56 19.34
C LYS A 140 -11.33 14.23 20.79
#